data_AF-A0A9P8BSL1-F1
#
_entry.id   AF-A0A9P8BSL1-F1
#
_cell.length_a   1.000
_cell.length_b   1.000
_cell.length_c   1.000
_cell.angle_alpha   90.00
_cell.angle_beta   90.00
_cell.angle_gamma   90.00
#
_symmetry.space_group_name_H-M   'P 1'
#
loop_
_entity.id
_entity.type
_entity.pdbx_description
1 polymer ?
#
loop_
_entity_poly.entity_id
_entity_poly.type
_entity_poly.pdbx_seq_one_letter_code
_entity_poly.pdbx_strand_id
1 'polypeptide(L)'
;MQMMSFYAPKNPIKGAYFMAHFNGTDEPYIFERDLVPPPPELQAMLFGWIEQVFDGHDDSVVEAWHKNCMEEMTGYDPDKVREDDVFFEAKPDIPAAQSGLEQSAHTDKVAFLKLMVRMRRVIIQDAVLCLQPVPGTGRTLSKSLIEKLPEIFQSQLFLDYSKELLQAIEQYRETSGAIAAGIRVDSADIIEAINRSASQQTVLNRTLAAMEAKYQQQLQQQHERHTQAMGVQMSQYAQLVKEFKEMRNRCLSSILSNLASITRLLSTLTSILNLLSTLASILNLLSTLASILNLLNILSILNILSIFNILNIPISILNLFTIMLHINNSNNRHNKRHSII
;
A
#
# COMPACT_ATOMS: atom_id res chain seq x y z
N MET A 1 -24.56 34.44 44.91
CA MET A 1 -24.14 33.14 45.48
C MET A 1 -24.61 32.00 44.58
N GLN A 2 -24.19 32.00 43.30
CA GLN A 2 -24.67 31.03 42.31
C GLN A 2 -23.63 30.72 41.21
N MET A 3 -22.33 30.91 41.50
CA MET A 3 -21.21 30.49 40.64
C MET A 3 -21.10 28.95 40.46
N MET A 4 -22.13 28.18 40.84
CA MET A 4 -21.97 26.81 41.33
C MET A 4 -22.17 25.67 40.32
N SER A 5 -22.64 25.91 39.08
CA SER A 5 -23.08 24.77 38.24
C SER A 5 -22.56 24.71 36.81
N PHE A 6 -22.11 25.80 36.19
CA PHE A 6 -21.96 25.78 34.73
C PHE A 6 -20.59 25.32 34.24
N TYR A 7 -19.50 25.73 34.89
CA TYR A 7 -18.16 25.62 34.31
C TYR A 7 -17.43 24.30 34.55
N ALA A 8 -17.95 23.48 35.45
CA ALA A 8 -17.26 22.31 35.93
C ALA A 8 -18.26 21.25 36.42
N PRO A 9 -19.16 20.74 35.56
CA PRO A 9 -20.21 19.80 36.00
C PRO A 9 -19.64 18.53 36.66
N LYS A 10 -18.34 18.27 36.49
CA LYS A 10 -17.62 17.14 37.09
C LYS A 10 -16.48 17.52 38.04
N ASN A 11 -16.07 18.79 38.11
CA ASN A 11 -14.99 19.22 39.01
C ASN A 11 -15.57 20.07 40.15
N PRO A 12 -15.37 19.68 41.43
CA PRO A 12 -15.75 20.52 42.55
C PRO A 12 -15.08 21.88 42.42
N ILE A 13 -15.86 22.96 42.41
CA ILE A 13 -15.36 24.33 42.21
C ILE A 13 -14.26 24.68 43.22
N LYS A 14 -14.43 24.25 44.48
CA LYS A 14 -13.39 24.41 45.51
C LYS A 14 -12.07 23.73 45.11
N GLY A 15 -12.13 22.57 44.47
CA GLY A 15 -10.95 21.87 43.94
C GLY A 15 -10.32 22.60 42.76
N ALA A 16 -11.12 23.12 41.83
CA ALA A 16 -10.62 23.92 40.71
C ALA A 16 -9.93 25.22 41.17
N TYR A 17 -10.53 25.94 42.12
CA TYR A 17 -9.91 27.12 42.73
C TYR A 17 -8.59 26.77 43.42
N PHE A 18 -8.57 25.72 44.24
CA PHE A 18 -7.36 25.27 44.92
C PHE A 18 -6.25 24.87 43.93
N MET A 19 -6.58 24.16 42.85
CA MET A 19 -5.61 23.78 41.81
C MET A 19 -5.08 24.97 41.03
N ALA A 20 -5.90 26.00 40.85
CA ALA A 20 -5.47 27.26 40.25
C ALA A 20 -4.81 28.22 41.27
N HIS A 21 -4.49 27.73 42.47
CA HIS A 21 -3.85 28.47 43.56
C HIS A 21 -4.65 29.66 44.08
N PHE A 22 -5.97 29.67 43.86
CA PHE A 22 -6.91 30.57 44.54
C PHE A 22 -7.17 30.04 45.95
N ASN A 23 -6.16 30.15 46.81
CA ASN A 23 -6.22 29.67 48.18
C ASN A 23 -6.86 30.74 49.06
N GLY A 24 -8.05 30.48 49.61
CA GLY A 24 -8.37 31.01 50.94
C GLY A 24 -9.64 31.81 51.16
N THR A 25 -10.60 31.94 50.24
CA THR A 25 -11.84 32.66 50.57
C THR A 25 -13.08 32.02 49.94
N ASP A 26 -14.17 31.94 50.73
CA ASP A 26 -15.53 31.72 50.21
C ASP A 26 -16.08 33.02 49.53
N GLU A 27 -15.23 34.01 49.28
CA GLU A 27 -15.58 35.29 48.68
C GLU A 27 -15.37 35.26 47.15
N PRO A 28 -16.19 35.99 46.38
CA PRO A 28 -16.02 36.10 44.94
C PRO A 28 -14.66 36.74 44.61
N TYR A 29 -13.82 36.02 43.88
CA TYR A 29 -12.56 36.55 43.36
C TYR A 29 -12.85 37.63 42.31
N ILE A 30 -12.33 38.83 42.54
CA ILE A 30 -12.29 39.90 41.55
C ILE A 30 -10.86 39.97 41.03
N PHE A 31 -10.67 39.75 39.74
CA PHE A 31 -9.39 40.05 39.11
C PHE A 31 -9.34 41.53 38.77
N GLU A 32 -8.23 42.19 39.12
CA GLU A 32 -7.99 43.61 38.77
C GLU A 32 -8.19 43.88 37.27
N ARG A 33 -7.85 42.90 36.43
CA ARG A 33 -8.00 42.99 34.97
C ARG A 33 -9.45 43.00 34.47
N ASP A 34 -10.39 42.54 35.29
CA ASP A 34 -11.82 42.45 34.96
C ASP A 34 -12.59 43.71 35.38
N LEU A 35 -11.93 44.71 35.96
CA LEU A 35 -12.57 45.98 36.36
C LEU A 35 -13.09 46.78 35.17
N VAL A 36 -12.41 46.70 34.02
CA VAL A 36 -12.82 47.35 32.77
C VAL A 36 -12.75 46.32 31.64
N PRO A 37 -13.89 45.95 31.02
CA PRO A 37 -13.88 45.05 29.88
C PRO A 37 -13.28 45.76 28.65
N PRO A 38 -12.46 45.08 27.83
CA PRO A 38 -11.94 45.68 26.59
C PRO A 38 -13.08 46.05 25.62
N PRO A 39 -13.00 47.17 24.90
CA PRO A 39 -13.98 47.52 23.85
C PRO A 39 -14.08 46.40 22.80
N PRO A 40 -15.29 46.06 22.31
CA PRO A 40 -15.45 45.02 21.27
C PRO A 40 -14.62 45.28 20.01
N GLU A 41 -14.46 46.54 19.63
CA GLU A 41 -13.64 46.97 18.49
C GLU A 41 -12.16 46.60 18.70
N LEU A 42 -11.66 46.76 19.93
CA LEU A 42 -10.30 46.37 20.30
C LEU A 42 -10.15 44.85 20.30
N GLN A 43 -11.16 44.14 20.79
CA GLN A 43 -11.17 42.69 20.79
C GLN A 43 -11.14 42.14 19.35
N ALA A 44 -11.96 42.66 18.44
CA ALA A 44 -12.03 42.23 17.04
C ALA A 44 -10.71 42.40 16.27
N MET A 45 -9.83 43.32 16.69
CA MET A 45 -8.50 43.48 16.10
C MET A 45 -7.56 42.30 16.36
N LEU A 46 -7.78 41.52 17.43
CA LEU A 46 -6.95 40.37 17.79
C LEU A 46 -7.63 39.07 17.36
N PHE A 47 -7.05 38.33 16.43
CA PHE A 47 -7.68 37.12 15.86
C PHE A 47 -8.99 37.38 15.11
N GLY A 48 -9.12 38.46 14.34
CA GLY A 48 -10.35 38.82 13.61
C GLY A 48 -10.90 37.79 12.61
N TRP A 49 -10.19 36.67 12.40
CA TRP A 49 -10.68 35.53 11.63
C TRP A 49 -11.80 34.76 12.34
N ILE A 50 -11.92 34.88 13.67
CA ILE A 50 -12.91 34.12 14.48
C ILE A 50 -14.34 34.46 14.03
N GLU A 51 -14.59 35.72 13.73
CA GLU A 51 -15.87 36.26 13.26
C GLU A 51 -16.21 35.77 11.85
N GLN A 52 -15.19 35.42 11.06
CA GLN A 52 -15.30 35.02 9.65
C GLN A 52 -15.45 33.51 9.46
N VAL A 53 -15.37 32.72 10.54
CA VAL A 53 -15.34 31.24 10.47
C VAL A 53 -16.60 30.63 9.85
N PHE A 54 -17.72 31.34 9.90
CA PHE A 54 -18.99 30.93 9.32
C PHE A 54 -19.37 31.71 8.06
N ASP A 55 -18.47 32.54 7.52
CA ASP A 55 -18.69 33.21 6.24
C ASP A 55 -18.98 32.16 5.16
N GLY A 56 -20.06 32.37 4.40
CA GLY A 56 -20.57 31.41 3.40
C GLY A 56 -21.59 30.40 3.93
N HIS A 57 -21.98 30.46 5.21
CA HIS A 57 -23.18 29.79 5.71
C HIS A 57 -24.42 30.69 5.52
N ASP A 58 -25.59 30.18 5.88
CA ASP A 58 -26.85 30.95 5.91
C ASP A 58 -26.70 32.21 6.78
N ASP A 59 -27.28 33.32 6.34
CA ASP A 59 -27.19 34.63 7.01
C ASP A 59 -27.64 34.54 8.47
N SER A 60 -28.64 33.69 8.74
CA SER A 60 -29.14 33.45 10.09
C SER A 60 -28.08 32.84 11.04
N VAL A 61 -27.21 31.97 10.53
CA VAL A 61 -26.14 31.32 11.28
C VAL A 61 -25.00 32.29 11.54
N VAL A 62 -24.67 33.12 10.55
CA VAL A 62 -23.63 34.15 10.67
C VAL A 62 -24.06 35.21 11.69
N GLU A 63 -25.30 35.70 11.63
CA GLU A 63 -25.84 36.67 12.57
C GLU A 63 -25.88 36.12 14.00
N ALA A 64 -26.33 34.86 14.17
CA ALA A 64 -26.32 34.19 15.47
C ALA A 64 -24.90 34.02 16.02
N TRP A 65 -23.91 33.73 15.16
CA TRP A 65 -22.52 33.63 15.57
C TRP A 65 -21.93 34.98 15.99
N HIS A 66 -22.15 36.04 15.19
CA HIS A 66 -21.69 37.39 15.54
C HIS A 66 -22.30 37.87 16.86
N LYS A 67 -23.59 37.59 17.08
CA LYS A 67 -24.25 37.86 18.37
C LYS A 67 -23.56 37.12 19.53
N ASN A 68 -23.29 35.82 19.38
CA ASN A 68 -22.57 35.03 20.38
C ASN A 68 -21.17 35.58 20.65
N CYS A 69 -20.43 35.99 19.62
CA CYS A 69 -19.12 36.63 19.77
C CYS A 69 -19.23 37.91 20.60
N MET A 70 -20.19 38.78 20.28
CA MET A 70 -20.41 40.03 21.03
C MET A 70 -20.76 39.77 22.49
N GLU A 71 -21.66 38.83 22.76
CA GLU A 71 -22.04 38.44 24.13
C GLU A 71 -20.82 37.94 24.92
N GLU A 72 -20.04 37.02 24.34
CA GLU A 72 -18.81 36.52 24.96
C GLU A 72 -17.75 37.62 25.17
N MET A 73 -17.59 38.55 24.22
CA MET A 73 -16.66 39.68 24.34
C MET A 73 -17.05 40.66 25.46
N THR A 74 -18.36 40.88 25.67
CA THR A 74 -18.86 41.76 26.75
C THR A 74 -18.74 41.16 28.15
N GLY A 75 -18.24 39.94 28.28
CA GLY A 75 -18.12 39.28 29.58
C GLY A 75 -19.46 38.79 30.11
N TYR A 76 -20.39 38.43 29.21
CA TYR A 76 -21.62 37.79 29.60
C TYR A 76 -21.33 36.56 30.45
N ASP A 77 -21.81 36.60 31.70
CA ASP A 77 -21.69 35.49 32.63
C ASP A 77 -22.74 34.44 32.25
N PRO A 78 -22.36 33.24 31.77
CA PRO A 78 -23.29 32.16 31.47
C PRO A 78 -23.98 31.61 32.72
N ASP A 79 -23.60 31.98 33.95
CA ASP A 79 -24.48 31.69 35.10
C ASP A 79 -25.76 32.57 35.08
N LYS A 80 -25.84 33.56 34.17
CA LYS A 80 -27.08 34.25 33.79
C LYS A 80 -27.78 33.66 32.57
N VAL A 81 -27.45 32.42 32.18
CA VAL A 81 -28.14 31.66 31.12
C VAL A 81 -29.65 31.89 31.21
N ARG A 82 -30.23 32.44 30.15
CA ARG A 82 -31.68 32.33 29.94
C ARG A 82 -31.96 30.87 29.61
N GLU A 83 -33.07 30.32 30.09
CA GLU A 83 -33.47 28.94 29.78
C GLU A 83 -33.45 28.64 28.26
N ASP A 84 -33.57 29.70 27.45
CA ASP A 84 -33.54 29.71 25.99
C ASP A 84 -32.14 29.47 25.37
N ASP A 85 -31.03 29.71 26.10
CA ASP A 85 -29.67 29.72 25.54
C ASP A 85 -28.97 28.34 25.55
N VAL A 86 -29.52 27.35 26.24
CA VAL A 86 -28.91 26.00 26.37
C VAL A 86 -29.34 25.07 25.23
N PHE A 87 -30.36 25.46 24.47
CA PHE A 87 -30.86 24.67 23.36
C PHE A 87 -30.58 25.39 22.03
N PHE A 88 -29.49 25.00 21.37
CA PHE A 88 -29.56 24.89 19.92
C PHE A 88 -30.58 23.77 19.63
N GLU A 89 -31.87 24.10 19.69
CA GLU A 89 -32.96 23.17 19.41
C GLU A 89 -32.73 22.62 18.01
N ALA A 90 -32.28 21.36 17.95
CA ALA A 90 -32.24 20.62 16.72
C ALA A 90 -33.67 20.62 16.17
N LYS A 91 -33.89 21.28 15.02
CA LYS A 91 -35.17 21.21 14.31
C LYS A 91 -35.61 19.73 14.26
N PRO A 92 -36.79 19.38 14.79
CA PRO A 92 -37.14 18.00 15.11
C PRO A 92 -37.37 17.06 13.91
N ASP A 93 -37.12 17.50 12.67
CA ASP A 93 -37.52 16.75 11.46
C ASP A 93 -36.35 16.19 10.62
N ILE A 94 -35.10 16.23 11.11
CA ILE A 94 -33.96 15.64 10.38
C ILE A 94 -33.73 14.18 10.83
N PRO A 95 -33.73 13.19 9.91
CA PRO A 95 -33.54 11.78 10.24
C PRO A 95 -32.28 11.51 11.07
N ALA A 96 -32.46 10.90 12.25
CA ALA A 96 -31.48 10.75 13.32
C ALA A 96 -30.17 10.00 12.98
N ALA A 97 -30.05 9.39 11.79
CA ALA A 97 -28.94 8.52 11.44
C ALA A 97 -27.74 9.25 10.78
N GLN A 98 -27.93 10.48 10.27
CA GLN A 98 -26.86 11.26 9.64
C GLN A 98 -26.54 12.58 10.36
N SER A 99 -27.44 13.08 11.22
CA SER A 99 -27.25 14.38 11.90
C SER A 99 -26.28 14.34 13.08
N GLY A 100 -26.10 13.19 13.75
CA GLY A 100 -25.38 13.13 15.02
C GLY A 100 -23.88 13.44 14.92
N LEU A 101 -23.22 13.02 13.83
CA LEU A 101 -21.77 13.21 13.68
C LEU A 101 -21.42 14.66 13.27
N GLU A 102 -22.21 15.25 12.38
CA GLU A 102 -22.01 16.64 11.94
C GLU A 102 -22.41 17.66 13.02
N GLN A 103 -23.47 17.38 13.79
CA GLN A 103 -23.87 18.23 14.92
C GLN A 103 -22.83 18.22 16.05
N SER A 104 -22.20 17.07 16.34
CA SER A 104 -21.12 17.00 17.34
C SER A 104 -19.92 17.83 16.91
N ALA A 105 -19.47 17.69 15.66
CA ALA A 105 -18.32 18.45 15.14
C ALA A 105 -18.59 19.97 15.11
N HIS A 106 -19.82 20.37 14.80
CA HIS A 106 -20.23 21.78 14.86
C HIS A 106 -20.22 22.32 16.29
N THR A 107 -20.73 21.55 17.25
CA THR A 107 -20.76 21.92 18.67
C THR A 107 -19.35 22.09 19.24
N ASP A 108 -18.45 21.15 18.96
CA ASP A 108 -17.05 21.22 19.40
C ASP A 108 -16.33 22.42 18.78
N LYS A 109 -16.60 22.70 17.50
CA LYS A 109 -16.04 23.87 16.80
C LYS A 109 -16.52 25.16 17.45
N VAL A 110 -17.83 25.31 17.70
CA VAL A 110 -18.39 26.50 18.36
C VAL A 110 -17.84 26.68 19.77
N ALA A 111 -17.74 25.60 20.55
CA ALA A 111 -17.18 25.64 21.90
C ALA A 111 -15.71 26.09 21.89
N PHE A 112 -14.91 25.56 20.97
CA PHE A 112 -13.51 25.98 20.78
C PHE A 112 -13.42 27.47 20.39
N LEU A 113 -14.27 27.94 19.48
CA LEU A 113 -14.26 29.35 19.08
C LEU A 113 -14.68 30.28 20.23
N LYS A 114 -15.68 29.89 21.05
CA LYS A 114 -16.04 30.64 22.27
C LYS A 114 -14.86 30.72 23.25
N LEU A 115 -14.12 29.62 23.43
CA LEU A 115 -12.90 29.63 24.23
C LEU A 115 -11.87 30.62 23.66
N MET A 116 -11.67 30.65 22.34
CA MET A 116 -10.75 31.59 21.70
C MET A 116 -11.17 33.06 21.89
N VAL A 117 -12.46 33.38 21.82
CA VAL A 117 -12.99 34.72 22.13
C VAL A 117 -12.69 35.11 23.58
N ARG A 118 -12.84 34.19 24.53
CA ARG A 118 -12.48 34.44 25.95
C ARG A 118 -10.98 34.64 26.12
N MET A 119 -10.16 33.81 25.49
CA MET A 119 -8.70 33.94 25.54
C MET A 119 -8.24 35.28 24.97
N ARG A 120 -8.83 35.74 23.87
CA ARG A 120 -8.58 37.06 23.28
C ARG A 120 -8.80 38.19 24.31
N ARG A 121 -9.92 38.17 25.04
CA ARG A 121 -10.21 39.14 26.11
C ARG A 121 -9.12 39.13 27.19
N VAL A 122 -8.79 37.94 27.71
CA VAL A 122 -7.77 37.75 28.75
C VAL A 122 -6.40 38.22 28.27
N ILE A 123 -6.02 37.94 27.02
CA ILE A 123 -4.75 38.39 26.44
C ILE A 123 -4.67 39.91 26.40
N ILE A 124 -5.74 40.60 25.97
CA ILE A 124 -5.77 42.07 25.90
C ILE A 124 -5.67 42.69 27.30
N GLN A 125 -6.44 42.15 28.25
CA GLN A 125 -6.44 42.54 29.65
C GLN A 125 -5.05 42.35 30.30
N ASP A 126 -4.44 41.17 30.15
CA ASP A 126 -3.13 40.88 30.72
C ASP A 126 -2.00 41.65 30.02
N ALA A 127 -2.16 41.96 28.72
CA ALA A 127 -1.20 42.78 27.99
C ALA A 127 -1.05 44.18 28.60
N VAL A 128 -2.14 44.79 29.10
CA VAL A 128 -2.07 46.07 29.81
C VAL A 128 -1.13 45.95 31.01
N LEU A 129 -1.33 44.93 31.84
CA LEU A 129 -0.53 44.71 33.05
C LEU A 129 0.93 44.38 32.73
N CYS A 130 1.17 43.64 31.65
CA CYS A 130 2.53 43.24 31.25
C CYS A 130 3.32 44.37 30.60
N LEU A 131 2.64 45.27 29.88
CA LEU A 131 3.28 46.40 29.17
C LEU A 131 3.51 47.62 30.06
N GLN A 132 2.93 47.64 31.25
CA GLN A 132 3.18 48.66 32.25
C GLN A 132 4.66 48.69 32.66
N PRO A 133 5.34 49.84 32.57
CA PRO A 133 6.64 50.00 33.21
C PRO A 133 6.45 49.95 34.73
N VAL A 134 6.86 48.86 35.36
CA VAL A 134 6.79 48.73 36.82
C VAL A 134 7.75 49.76 37.45
N PRO A 135 7.25 50.74 38.23
CA PRO A 135 8.09 51.75 38.86
C PRO A 135 9.13 51.09 39.78
N GLY A 136 10.40 51.47 39.65
CA GLY A 136 11.46 51.04 40.58
C GLY A 136 12.08 49.67 40.34
N THR A 137 11.48 48.77 39.54
CA THR A 137 12.10 47.46 39.26
C THR A 137 12.99 47.47 38.01
N GLY A 138 12.88 48.48 37.15
CA GLY A 138 13.58 48.54 35.86
C GLY A 138 13.18 47.43 34.88
N ARG A 139 12.26 46.55 35.27
CA ARG A 139 11.72 45.47 34.45
C ARG A 139 10.58 46.03 33.60
N THR A 140 10.95 46.67 32.52
CA THR A 140 10.04 46.80 31.37
C THR A 140 10.15 45.49 30.57
N LEU A 141 9.06 45.08 29.92
CA LEU A 141 9.18 44.15 28.80
C LEU A 141 10.31 44.68 27.90
N SER A 142 11.24 43.81 27.51
CA SER A 142 12.44 44.27 26.79
C SER A 142 11.99 45.09 25.58
N LYS A 143 12.68 46.20 25.27
CA LYS A 143 12.37 47.01 24.09
C LYS A 143 12.21 46.14 22.83
N SER A 144 13.01 45.07 22.73
CA SER A 144 12.93 44.07 21.67
C SER A 144 11.65 43.24 21.63
N LEU A 145 10.97 43.02 22.76
CA LEU A 145 9.66 42.36 22.79
C LEU A 145 8.58 43.35 22.35
N ILE A 146 8.64 44.60 22.83
CA ILE A 146 7.71 45.68 22.48
C ILE A 146 7.75 45.97 20.97
N GLU A 147 8.95 46.04 20.38
CA GLU A 147 9.14 46.22 18.93
C GLU A 147 8.58 45.06 18.09
N LYS A 148 8.44 43.87 18.69
CA LYS A 148 7.87 42.68 18.03
C LYS A 148 6.39 42.49 18.31
N LEU A 149 5.79 43.33 19.15
CA LEU A 149 4.37 43.21 19.44
C LEU A 149 3.54 43.59 18.20
N PRO A 150 2.42 42.90 17.97
CA PRO A 150 1.46 43.28 16.95
C PRO A 150 1.03 44.76 17.09
N GLU A 151 0.82 45.44 15.96
CA GLU A 151 0.48 46.88 15.88
C GLU A 151 -0.76 47.26 16.71
N ILE A 152 -1.67 46.31 16.97
CA ILE A 152 -2.83 46.46 17.86
C ILE A 152 -2.45 47.05 19.23
N PHE A 153 -1.33 46.63 19.83
CA PHE A 153 -0.91 47.11 21.15
C PHE A 153 -0.30 48.52 21.12
N GLN A 154 -0.11 49.07 19.93
CA GLN A 154 0.29 50.46 19.70
C GLN A 154 -0.89 51.33 19.21
N SER A 155 -2.06 50.72 18.99
CA SER A 155 -3.26 51.44 18.55
C SER A 155 -3.75 52.40 19.63
N GLN A 156 -4.31 53.53 19.20
CA GLN A 156 -4.89 54.50 20.13
C GLN A 156 -5.97 53.87 21.01
N LEU A 157 -6.76 52.97 20.44
CA LEU A 157 -7.82 52.24 21.15
C LEU A 157 -7.28 51.39 22.31
N PHE A 158 -6.16 50.69 22.10
CA PHE A 158 -5.50 49.94 23.17
C PHE A 158 -4.91 50.86 24.24
N LEU A 159 -4.30 51.98 23.84
CA LEU A 159 -3.71 52.94 24.78
C LEU A 159 -4.77 53.60 25.67
N ASP A 160 -5.92 53.96 25.09
CA ASP A 160 -7.06 54.53 25.82
C ASP A 160 -7.64 53.50 26.81
N TYR A 161 -7.88 52.27 26.35
CA TYR A 161 -8.31 51.16 27.20
C TYR A 161 -7.32 50.89 28.35
N SER A 162 -6.03 50.84 28.04
CA SER A 162 -4.95 50.63 29.01
C SER A 162 -5.00 51.69 30.11
N LYS A 163 -5.12 52.96 29.73
CA LYS A 163 -5.23 54.08 30.68
C LYS A 163 -6.46 53.95 31.57
N GLU A 164 -7.62 53.62 31.00
CA GLU A 164 -8.87 53.45 31.75
C GLU A 164 -8.78 52.29 32.76
N LEU A 165 -8.30 51.12 32.32
CA LEU A 165 -8.15 49.95 33.19
C LEU A 165 -7.21 50.25 34.37
N LEU A 166 -6.08 50.90 34.12
CA LEU A 166 -5.13 51.25 35.18
C LEU A 166 -5.70 52.25 36.18
N GLN A 167 -6.47 53.23 35.70
CA GLN A 167 -7.17 54.15 36.58
C GLN A 167 -8.20 53.41 37.45
N ALA A 168 -8.96 52.47 36.88
CA ALA A 168 -9.90 51.66 37.64
C ALA A 168 -9.20 50.76 38.67
N ILE A 169 -8.05 50.17 38.33
CA ILE A 169 -7.23 49.38 39.25
C ILE A 169 -6.75 50.25 40.42
N GLU A 170 -6.25 51.46 40.16
CA GLU A 170 -5.80 52.35 41.23
C GLU A 170 -6.95 52.77 42.15
N GLN A 171 -8.09 53.17 41.58
CA GLN A 171 -9.30 53.49 42.35
C GLN A 171 -9.80 52.30 43.17
N TYR A 172 -9.78 51.10 42.58
CA TYR A 172 -10.15 49.87 43.26
C TYR A 172 -9.20 49.59 44.43
N ARG A 173 -7.88 49.80 44.27
CA ARG A 173 -6.88 49.63 45.33
C ARG A 173 -7.05 50.65 46.46
N GLU A 174 -7.33 51.91 46.13
CA GLU A 174 -7.61 52.96 47.12
C GLU A 174 -8.88 52.64 47.93
N THR A 175 -9.94 52.17 47.26
CA THR A 175 -11.21 51.83 47.89
C THR A 175 -11.14 50.52 48.68
N SER A 176 -10.41 49.52 48.17
CA SER A 176 -10.27 48.19 48.77
C SER A 176 -9.27 48.16 49.92
N GLY A 177 -8.51 49.23 50.17
CA GLY A 177 -7.68 49.37 51.37
C GLY A 177 -8.45 49.26 52.70
N ALA A 178 -9.79 49.29 52.65
CA ALA A 178 -10.68 49.04 53.79
C ALA A 178 -11.11 47.57 53.95
N ILE A 179 -10.91 46.72 52.94
CA ILE A 179 -11.22 45.28 52.97
C ILE A 179 -9.90 44.56 53.22
N ALA A 180 -9.88 43.74 54.26
CA ALA A 180 -8.70 43.21 54.92
C ALA A 180 -7.58 42.73 53.97
N ALA A 181 -6.34 42.83 54.44
CA ALA A 181 -5.08 42.40 53.82
C ALA A 181 -5.02 40.87 53.51
N GLY A 182 -6.01 40.36 52.80
CA GLY A 182 -6.07 39.02 52.26
C GLY A 182 -5.20 38.94 51.01
N ILE A 183 -4.04 38.30 51.16
CA ILE A 183 -3.22 37.71 50.11
C ILE A 183 -3.02 38.66 48.90
N ARG A 184 -2.22 39.71 49.12
CA ARG A 184 -1.53 40.36 48.00
C ARG A 184 -0.52 39.35 47.44
N VAL A 185 -0.78 38.84 46.25
CA VAL A 185 0.25 38.12 45.49
C VAL A 185 1.23 39.18 45.00
N ASP A 186 2.43 39.21 45.56
CA ASP A 186 3.46 40.15 45.13
C ASP A 186 3.83 39.84 43.67
N SER A 187 3.81 40.87 42.83
CA SER A 187 4.31 40.79 41.45
C SER A 187 5.71 40.17 41.36
N ALA A 188 6.55 40.37 42.39
CA ALA A 188 7.88 39.75 42.47
C ALA A 188 7.80 38.22 42.56
N ASP A 189 6.87 37.68 43.36
CA ASP A 189 6.65 36.24 43.53
C ASP A 189 6.11 35.61 42.23
N ILE A 190 5.22 36.32 41.52
CA ILE A 190 4.72 35.88 40.21
C ILE A 190 5.86 35.82 39.19
N ILE A 191 6.70 36.85 39.12
CA ILE A 191 7.84 36.87 38.19
C ILE A 191 8.84 35.76 38.55
N GLU A 192 9.09 35.50 39.83
CA GLU A 192 9.95 34.39 40.24
C GLU A 192 9.35 33.03 39.85
N ALA A 193 8.05 32.83 40.08
CA ALA A 193 7.34 31.61 39.67
C ALA A 193 7.39 31.38 38.15
N ILE A 194 7.20 32.44 37.36
CA ILE A 194 7.32 32.40 35.89
C ILE A 194 8.74 32.01 35.47
N ASN A 195 9.76 32.61 36.07
CA ASN A 195 11.16 32.29 35.77
C ASN A 195 11.52 30.84 36.14
N ARG A 196 11.05 30.36 37.30
CA ARG A 196 11.18 28.96 37.70
C ARG A 196 10.49 28.03 36.69
N SER A 197 9.27 28.35 36.27
CA SER A 197 8.52 27.59 35.27
C SER A 197 9.25 27.55 33.92
N ALA A 198 9.76 28.68 33.43
CA ALA A 198 10.53 28.76 32.19
C ALA A 198 11.82 27.90 32.24
N SER A 199 12.48 27.86 33.41
CA SER A 199 13.65 27.00 33.61
C SER A 199 13.30 25.51 33.55
N GLN A 200 12.18 25.10 34.17
CA GLN A 200 11.68 23.73 34.12
C GLN A 200 11.24 23.33 32.71
N GLN A 201 10.60 24.24 31.98
CA GLN A 201 10.21 24.03 30.59
C GLN A 201 11.44 23.81 29.69
N THR A 202 12.53 24.53 29.95
CA THR A 202 13.81 24.32 29.23
C THR A 202 14.37 22.91 29.47
N VAL A 203 14.30 22.41 30.71
CA VAL A 203 14.74 21.05 31.05
C VAL A 203 13.84 20.02 30.35
N LEU A 204 12.51 20.20 30.41
CA LEU A 204 11.54 19.35 29.72
C LEU A 204 11.79 19.27 28.21
N ASN A 205 12.01 20.43 27.56
CA ASN A 205 12.30 20.48 26.14
C ASN A 205 13.60 19.75 25.78
N ARG A 206 14.65 19.86 26.62
CA ARG A 206 15.89 19.08 26.42
C ARG A 206 15.67 17.59 26.59
N THR A 207 14.90 17.16 27.58
CA THR A 207 14.58 15.74 27.77
C THR A 207 13.73 15.19 26.63
N LEU A 208 12.78 15.98 26.11
CA LEU A 208 11.96 15.59 24.97
C LEU A 208 12.81 15.45 23.70
N ALA A 209 13.66 16.43 23.40
CA ALA A 209 14.58 16.37 22.26
C ALA A 209 15.55 15.17 22.36
N ALA A 210 16.05 14.85 23.56
CA ALA A 210 16.89 13.68 23.79
C ALA A 210 16.14 12.36 23.59
N MET A 211 14.86 12.30 23.99
CA MET A 211 14.01 11.14 23.77
C MET A 211 13.69 10.96 22.28
N GLU A 212 13.38 12.04 21.57
CA GLU A 212 13.16 12.04 20.14
C GLU A 212 14.40 11.59 19.37
N ALA A 213 15.58 12.10 19.72
CA ALA A 213 16.85 11.66 19.13
C ALA A 213 17.11 10.16 19.34
N LYS A 214 16.83 9.62 20.53
CA LYS A 214 16.94 8.18 20.81
C LYS A 214 15.94 7.36 19.98
N TYR A 215 14.71 7.84 19.85
CA TYR A 215 13.68 7.17 19.07
C TYR A 215 14.05 7.13 17.58
N GLN A 216 14.53 8.24 17.02
CA GLN A 216 15.02 8.32 15.64
C GLN A 216 16.21 7.37 15.41
N GLN A 217 17.16 7.32 16.36
CA GLN A 217 18.28 6.38 16.29
C GLN A 217 17.81 4.91 16.28
N GLN A 218 16.79 4.57 17.08
CA GLN A 218 16.23 3.22 17.12
C GLN A 218 15.51 2.86 15.80
N LEU A 219 14.77 3.79 15.21
CA LEU A 219 14.15 3.64 13.89
C LEU A 219 15.19 3.37 12.82
N GLN A 220 16.29 4.14 12.81
CA GLN A 220 17.38 3.94 11.86
C GLN A 220 18.03 2.56 12.00
N GLN A 221 18.31 2.12 13.24
CA GLN A 221 18.83 0.77 13.49
C GLN A 221 17.88 -0.34 13.03
N GLN A 222 16.57 -0.17 13.21
CA GLN A 222 15.59 -1.14 12.69
C GLN A 222 15.58 -1.19 11.16
N HIS A 223 15.66 -0.02 10.50
CA HIS A 223 15.71 0.06 9.05
C HIS A 223 16.98 -0.60 8.48
N GLU A 224 18.14 -0.39 9.12
CA GLU A 224 19.40 -1.04 8.75
C GLU A 224 19.31 -2.57 8.91
N ARG A 225 18.76 -3.06 10.02
CA ARG A 225 18.56 -4.50 10.24
C ARG A 225 17.62 -5.11 9.20
N HIS A 226 16.54 -4.41 8.85
CA HIS A 226 15.61 -4.88 7.83
C HIS A 226 16.26 -4.93 6.44
N THR A 227 17.01 -3.89 6.07
CA THR A 227 17.76 -3.83 4.81
C THR A 227 18.82 -4.93 4.73
N GLN A 228 19.55 -5.20 5.82
CA GLN A 228 20.51 -6.30 5.89
C GLN A 228 19.81 -7.67 5.75
N ALA A 229 18.69 -7.90 6.44
CA ALA A 229 17.92 -9.14 6.33
C ALA A 229 17.40 -9.36 4.90
N MET A 230 16.90 -8.29 4.25
CA MET A 230 16.47 -8.33 2.86
C MET A 230 17.62 -8.63 1.91
N GLY A 231 18.80 -8.05 2.14
CA GLY A 231 20.02 -8.36 1.38
C GLY A 231 20.40 -9.84 1.44
N VAL A 232 20.34 -10.44 2.64
CA VAL A 232 20.57 -11.88 2.83
C VAL A 232 19.53 -12.70 2.06
N GLN A 233 18.24 -12.38 2.16
CA GLN A 233 17.20 -13.09 1.40
C GLN A 233 17.41 -12.96 -0.13
N MET A 234 17.75 -11.77 -0.62
CA MET A 234 18.01 -11.55 -2.05
C MET A 234 19.20 -12.37 -2.54
N SER A 235 20.27 -12.49 -1.75
CA SER A 235 21.40 -13.35 -2.08
C SER A 235 21.03 -14.84 -2.13
N GLN A 236 20.15 -15.30 -1.24
CA GLN A 236 19.62 -16.67 -1.26
C GLN A 236 18.76 -16.92 -2.51
N TYR A 237 17.89 -15.96 -2.88
CA TYR A 237 17.12 -16.04 -4.12
C TYR A 237 18.02 -16.07 -5.36
N ALA A 238 19.06 -15.24 -5.40
CA ALA A 238 20.03 -15.24 -6.51
C ALA A 238 20.74 -16.60 -6.66
N GLN A 239 21.12 -17.21 -5.54
CA GLN A 239 21.73 -18.54 -5.51
C GLN A 239 20.74 -19.62 -6.01
N LEU A 240 19.49 -19.58 -5.55
CA LEU A 240 18.45 -20.50 -6.00
C LEU A 240 18.20 -20.39 -7.51
N VAL A 241 18.13 -19.17 -8.05
CA VAL A 241 17.98 -18.93 -9.50
C VAL A 241 19.16 -19.51 -10.28
N LYS A 242 20.38 -19.37 -9.75
CA LYS A 242 21.58 -19.97 -10.35
C LYS A 242 21.49 -21.49 -10.39
N GLU A 243 21.10 -22.13 -9.28
CA GLU A 243 20.94 -23.58 -9.18
C GLU A 243 19.86 -24.12 -10.14
N PHE A 244 18.72 -23.43 -10.25
CA PHE A 244 17.67 -23.77 -11.22
C PHE A 244 18.19 -23.69 -12.66
N LYS A 245 18.98 -22.66 -13.00
CA LYS A 245 19.57 -22.52 -14.34
C LYS A 245 20.53 -23.67 -14.64
N GLU A 246 21.36 -24.07 -13.68
CA GLU A 246 22.27 -25.21 -13.81
C GLU A 246 21.51 -26.54 -13.92
N MET A 247 20.44 -26.73 -13.16
CA MET A 247 19.57 -27.91 -13.25
C MET A 247 18.90 -28.01 -14.62
N ARG A 248 18.35 -26.91 -15.12
CA ARG A 248 17.76 -26.83 -16.47
C ARG A 248 18.78 -27.19 -17.54
N ASN A 249 20.00 -26.66 -17.46
CA ASN A 249 21.06 -26.96 -18.42
C ASN A 249 21.47 -28.43 -18.40
N ARG A 250 21.54 -29.06 -17.21
CA ARG A 250 21.79 -30.51 -17.07
C ARG A 250 20.68 -31.34 -17.71
N CYS A 251 19.42 -30.98 -17.47
CA CYS A 251 18.27 -31.65 -18.08
C CYS A 251 18.29 -31.53 -19.61
N LEU A 252 18.49 -30.32 -20.14
CA LEU A 252 18.60 -30.09 -21.59
C LEU A 252 19.74 -30.90 -22.21
N SER A 253 20.91 -30.95 -21.57
CA SER A 253 22.04 -31.74 -22.04
C SER A 253 21.72 -33.24 -22.09
N SER A 254 21.04 -33.76 -21.06
CA SER A 254 20.59 -35.17 -21.04
C SER A 254 19.58 -35.48 -22.15
N ILE A 255 18.60 -34.59 -22.37
CA ILE A 255 17.62 -34.74 -23.46
C ILE A 255 18.31 -34.74 -24.82
N LEU A 256 19.23 -33.80 -25.06
CA LEU A 256 19.97 -33.72 -26.32
C LEU A 256 20.84 -34.96 -26.56
N SER A 257 21.48 -35.49 -25.51
CA SER A 257 22.27 -36.73 -25.59
C SER A 257 21.40 -37.95 -25.95
N ASN A 258 20.21 -38.04 -25.34
CA ASN A 258 19.25 -39.11 -25.64
C ASN A 258 18.74 -39.01 -27.09
N LEU A 259 18.39 -37.82 -27.55
CA LEU A 259 17.98 -37.56 -28.94
C LEU A 259 19.10 -37.94 -29.94
N ALA A 260 20.35 -37.59 -29.63
CA ALA A 260 21.49 -37.97 -30.47
C ALA A 260 21.65 -39.50 -30.55
N SER A 261 21.42 -40.20 -29.43
CA SER A 261 21.48 -41.66 -29.37
C SER A 261 20.35 -42.33 -30.17
N ILE A 262 19.11 -41.82 -30.07
CA ILE A 262 17.97 -42.28 -30.88
C ILE A 262 18.25 -42.07 -32.37
N THR A 263 18.77 -40.90 -32.74
CA THR A 263 19.10 -40.57 -34.14
C THR A 263 20.14 -41.54 -34.70
N ARG A 264 21.15 -41.93 -33.90
CA ARG A 264 22.12 -42.96 -34.30
C ARG A 264 21.47 -44.32 -34.52
N LEU A 265 20.58 -44.74 -33.61
CA LEU A 265 19.84 -46.01 -33.75
C LEU A 265 18.99 -46.04 -35.03
N LEU A 266 18.28 -44.96 -35.34
CA LEU A 266 17.48 -44.86 -36.57
C LEU A 266 18.34 -44.92 -37.83
N SER A 267 19.53 -44.31 -37.81
CA SER A 267 20.49 -44.41 -38.92
C SER A 267 20.98 -45.85 -39.14
N THR A 268 21.29 -46.57 -38.06
CA THR A 268 21.65 -47.99 -38.11
C THR A 268 20.51 -48.84 -38.66
N LEU A 269 19.27 -48.61 -38.20
CA LEU A 269 18.08 -49.32 -38.69
C LEU A 269 17.87 -49.10 -40.20
N THR A 270 18.02 -47.86 -40.66
CA THR A 270 17.92 -47.50 -42.08
C THR A 270 18.97 -48.26 -42.91
N SER A 271 20.20 -48.37 -42.40
CA SER A 271 21.27 -49.12 -43.05
C SER A 271 20.94 -50.62 -43.14
N ILE A 272 20.38 -51.21 -42.07
CA ILE A 272 19.93 -52.62 -42.06
C ILE A 272 18.81 -52.85 -43.08
N LEU A 273 17.82 -51.96 -43.16
CA LEU A 273 16.73 -52.05 -44.12
C LEU A 273 17.23 -52.00 -45.58
N ASN A 274 18.20 -51.13 -45.85
CA ASN A 274 18.83 -51.05 -47.18
C ASN A 274 19.57 -52.36 -47.54
N LEU A 275 20.27 -52.97 -46.57
CA LEU A 275 20.91 -54.28 -46.77
C LEU A 275 19.89 -55.39 -47.04
N LEU A 276 18.78 -55.43 -46.28
CA LEU A 276 17.71 -56.40 -46.50
C LEU A 276 17.04 -56.25 -47.87
N SER A 277 16.79 -55.01 -48.31
CA SER A 277 16.29 -54.72 -49.65
C SER A 277 17.23 -55.21 -50.75
N THR A 278 18.54 -55.02 -50.54
CA THR A 278 19.58 -55.53 -51.45
C THR A 278 19.58 -57.06 -51.48
N LEU A 279 19.47 -57.72 -50.33
CA LEU A 279 19.40 -59.18 -50.23
C LEU A 279 18.15 -59.74 -50.92
N ALA A 280 16.98 -59.13 -50.72
CA ALA A 280 15.75 -59.52 -51.40
C ALA A 280 15.89 -59.42 -52.93
N SER A 281 16.55 -58.38 -53.42
CA SER A 281 16.85 -58.21 -54.84
C SER A 281 17.76 -59.31 -55.37
N ILE A 282 18.79 -59.71 -54.61
CA ILE A 282 19.69 -60.84 -54.95
C ILE A 282 18.92 -62.17 -55.00
N LEU A 283 18.04 -62.43 -54.02
CA LEU A 283 17.23 -63.66 -53.99
C LEU A 283 16.28 -63.74 -55.19
N ASN A 284 15.67 -62.63 -55.58
CA ASN A 284 14.83 -62.57 -56.78
C ASN A 284 15.64 -62.88 -58.06
N LEU A 285 16.87 -62.36 -58.18
CA LEU A 285 17.78 -62.68 -59.28
C LEU A 285 18.13 -64.18 -59.31
N LEU A 286 18.43 -64.78 -58.15
CA LEU A 286 18.71 -66.22 -58.04
C LEU A 286 17.50 -67.09 -58.42
N SER A 287 16.30 -66.71 -57.99
CA SER A 287 15.05 -67.39 -58.38
C SER A 287 14.80 -67.32 -59.89
N THR A 288 15.07 -66.16 -60.49
CA THR A 288 14.98 -65.97 -61.95
C THR A 288 16.01 -66.85 -62.66
N LEU A 289 17.26 -66.91 -62.17
CA LEU A 289 18.29 -67.77 -62.73
C LEU A 289 17.94 -69.26 -62.63
N ALA A 290 17.42 -69.70 -61.48
CA ALA A 290 16.95 -71.08 -61.30
C ALA A 290 15.83 -71.44 -62.28
N SER A 291 14.90 -70.51 -62.51
CA SER A 291 13.82 -70.68 -63.49
C SER A 291 14.37 -70.80 -64.92
N ILE A 292 15.37 -69.98 -65.28
CA ILE A 292 16.07 -70.05 -66.59
C ILE A 292 16.79 -71.39 -66.74
N LEU A 293 17.53 -71.84 -65.72
CA LEU A 293 18.22 -73.14 -65.72
C LEU A 293 17.24 -74.31 -65.88
N ASN A 294 16.10 -74.25 -65.21
CA ASN A 294 15.07 -75.28 -65.35
C ASN A 294 14.48 -75.30 -66.76
N LEU A 295 14.24 -74.13 -67.36
CA LEU A 295 13.80 -74.02 -68.75
C LEU A 295 14.84 -74.62 -69.73
N LEU A 296 16.12 -74.31 -69.54
CA LEU A 296 17.23 -74.88 -70.32
C LEU A 296 17.30 -76.41 -70.17
N ASN A 297 17.08 -76.93 -68.97
CA ASN A 297 17.08 -78.37 -68.71
C ASN A 297 15.90 -79.05 -69.41
N ILE A 298 14.69 -78.46 -69.35
CA ILE A 298 13.52 -78.93 -70.09
C ILE A 298 13.80 -78.92 -71.60
N LEU A 299 14.40 -77.84 -72.12
CA LEU A 299 14.72 -77.72 -73.54
C LEU A 299 15.76 -78.78 -73.97
N SER A 300 16.76 -79.05 -73.13
CA SER A 300 17.74 -80.11 -73.34
C SER A 300 17.08 -81.50 -73.38
N ILE A 301 16.19 -81.80 -72.42
CA ILE A 301 15.41 -83.05 -72.39
C ILE A 301 14.54 -83.18 -73.64
N LEU A 302 13.88 -82.10 -74.06
CA LEU A 302 13.05 -82.09 -75.27
C LEU A 302 13.89 -82.36 -76.53
N ASN A 303 15.11 -81.80 -76.59
CA ASN A 303 16.03 -82.02 -77.69
C ASN A 303 16.53 -83.48 -77.73
N ILE A 304 16.85 -84.07 -76.56
CA ILE A 304 17.21 -85.49 -76.45
C ILE A 304 16.04 -86.38 -76.87
N LEU A 305 14.81 -86.06 -76.45
CA LEU A 305 13.61 -86.82 -76.82
C LEU A 305 13.32 -86.74 -78.33
N SER A 306 13.56 -85.56 -78.94
CA SER A 306 13.48 -85.37 -80.39
C SER A 306 14.50 -86.25 -81.13
N ILE A 307 15.75 -86.28 -80.67
CA ILE A 307 16.81 -87.16 -81.22
C ILE A 307 16.40 -88.64 -81.07
N PHE A 308 15.85 -89.03 -79.92
CA PHE A 308 15.40 -90.40 -79.68
C PHE A 308 14.25 -90.80 -80.61
N ASN A 309 13.28 -89.91 -80.83
CA ASN A 309 12.21 -90.12 -81.81
C ASN A 309 12.77 -90.26 -83.23
N ILE A 310 13.76 -89.45 -83.61
CA ILE A 310 14.44 -89.58 -84.90
C ILE A 310 15.15 -90.94 -85.03
N LEU A 311 15.77 -91.45 -83.96
CA LEU A 311 16.40 -92.78 -83.96
C LEU A 311 15.41 -93.95 -83.99
N ASN A 312 14.17 -93.77 -83.51
CA ASN A 312 13.15 -94.81 -83.55
C ASN A 312 12.52 -95.01 -84.95
N ILE A 313 12.63 -94.00 -85.82
CA ILE A 313 12.20 -94.08 -87.22
C ILE A 313 12.96 -95.17 -87.99
N PRO A 314 14.30 -95.23 -88.00
CA PRO A 314 15.04 -96.29 -88.69
C PRO A 314 14.80 -97.69 -88.09
N ILE A 315 14.55 -97.82 -86.78
CA ILE A 315 14.16 -99.11 -86.18
C ILE A 315 12.79 -99.57 -86.72
N SER A 316 11.83 -98.66 -86.81
CA SER A 316 10.51 -98.95 -87.37
C SER A 316 10.59 -99.32 -88.87
N ILE A 317 11.43 -98.61 -89.63
CA ILE A 317 11.72 -98.92 -91.04
C ILE A 317 12.40 -100.30 -91.18
N LEU A 318 13.36 -100.63 -90.30
CA LEU A 318 14.06 -101.92 -90.32
C LEU A 318 13.09 -103.08 -90.01
N ASN A 319 12.17 -102.89 -89.06
CA ASN A 319 11.11 -103.85 -88.77
C ASN A 319 10.18 -104.07 -89.99
N LEU A 320 9.82 -102.99 -90.68
CA LEU A 320 9.03 -103.05 -91.92
C LEU A 320 9.78 -103.78 -93.05
N PHE A 321 11.09 -103.53 -93.18
CA PHE A 321 11.95 -104.23 -94.14
C PHE A 321 12.08 -105.73 -93.83
N THR A 322 12.14 -106.08 -92.54
CA THR A 322 12.17 -107.46 -92.07
C THR A 322 10.87 -108.20 -92.39
N ILE A 323 9.71 -107.55 -92.20
CA ILE A 323 8.40 -108.09 -92.58
C ILE A 323 8.31 -108.28 -94.10
N MET A 324 8.78 -107.30 -94.89
CA MET A 324 8.81 -107.37 -96.35
C MET A 324 9.68 -108.53 -96.86
N LEU A 325 10.87 -108.74 -96.28
CA LEU A 325 11.72 -109.90 -96.60
C LEU A 325 11.06 -111.22 -96.23
N HIS A 326 10.31 -111.27 -95.13
CA HIS A 326 9.57 -112.46 -94.74
C HIS A 326 8.44 -112.78 -95.73
N ILE A 327 7.69 -111.77 -96.19
CA ILE A 327 6.65 -111.91 -97.23
C ILE A 327 7.26 -112.35 -98.57
N ASN A 328 8.40 -111.75 -98.98
CA ASN A 328 9.07 -112.12 -100.23
C ASN A 328 9.57 -113.58 -100.21
N ASN A 329 10.11 -114.03 -99.06
CA ASN A 329 10.49 -115.43 -98.88
C ASN A 329 9.28 -116.38 -98.84
N SER A 330 8.12 -115.94 -98.34
CA SER A 330 6.86 -116.69 -98.40
C SER A 330 6.37 -116.86 -99.86
N ASN A 331 6.43 -115.78 -100.66
CA ASN A 331 6.04 -115.82 -102.07
C ASN A 331 6.98 -116.65 -102.95
N ASN A 332 8.29 -116.66 -102.66
CA ASN A 332 9.24 -117.55 -103.36
C ASN A 332 9.04 -119.04 -103.05
N ARG A 333 8.39 -119.41 -101.95
CA ARG A 333 8.00 -120.81 -101.68
C ARG A 333 6.77 -121.25 -102.47
N HIS A 334 5.89 -120.33 -102.87
CA HIS A 334 4.71 -120.67 -103.67
C HIS A 334 5.00 -120.81 -105.17
N ASN A 335 6.00 -120.10 -105.72
CA ASN A 335 6.29 -120.14 -107.16
C ASN A 335 7.19 -121.29 -107.67
N LYS A 336 7.70 -122.17 -106.79
CA LYS A 336 8.45 -123.37 -107.22
C LYS A 336 7.64 -124.67 -107.29
N ARG A 337 6.33 -124.63 -107.01
CA ARG A 337 5.42 -125.79 -107.17
C ARG A 337 4.75 -125.88 -108.56
N HIS A 338 5.05 -124.96 -109.48
CA HIS A 338 4.53 -124.98 -110.85
C HIS A 338 5.64 -124.75 -111.87
N SER A 339 6.57 -125.70 -111.99
CA SER A 339 7.27 -125.96 -113.25
C SER A 339 8.02 -127.29 -113.14
N ILE A 340 7.97 -128.08 -114.22
CA ILE A 340 8.56 -129.41 -114.44
C ILE A 340 7.61 -130.58 -114.12
N ILE A 341 6.67 -130.74 -115.06
CA ILE A 341 6.46 -131.99 -115.82
C ILE A 341 7.77 -132.39 -116.51
#